data_AF-A0A954TBF3-F1
#
_entry.id   AF-A0A954TBF3-F1
#
_cell.length_a   1.000
_cell.length_b   1.000
_cell.length_c   1.000
_cell.angle_alpha   90.00
_cell.angle_beta   90.00
_cell.angle_gamma   90.00
#
_symmetry.space_group_name_H-M   'P 1'
#
loop_
_entity.id
_entity.type
_entity.pdbx_description
1 polymer ?
#
loop_
_entity_poly.entity_id
_entity_poly.type
_entity_poly.pdbx_seq_one_letter_code
_entity_poly.pdbx_strand_id
1 'polypeptide(L)'
;MWTRVHDLADYVYFHHGVHINAGIGCTSCHGKIDEMPLAYRAETLHMEWCLDCHRNPEQHVRPRDAVFDPHWVNTEAKEIDPELLLKAHDLQSRTQCSYCHR
;
A
#
# COMPACT_ATOMS: atom_id res chain seq x y z
N MET A 1 -15.21 21.43 10.42
CA MET A 1 -15.49 20.00 10.67
C MET A 1 -14.77 19.20 9.59
N TRP A 2 -14.11 18.10 9.94
CA TRP A 2 -13.43 17.24 8.98
C TRP A 2 -14.30 16.04 8.64
N THR A 3 -14.31 15.66 7.37
CA THR A 3 -14.92 14.42 6.90
C THR A 3 -13.81 13.46 6.51
N ARG A 4 -13.76 12.29 7.15
CA ARG A 4 -12.82 11.24 6.79
C ARG A 4 -13.23 10.63 5.46
N VAL A 5 -12.26 10.49 4.55
CA VAL A 5 -12.51 10.05 3.17
C VAL A 5 -12.26 8.54 2.99
N HIS A 6 -11.23 8.02 3.65
CA HIS A 6 -10.96 6.58 3.72
C HIS A 6 -11.46 6.06 5.07
N ASP A 7 -12.68 5.53 5.09
CA ASP A 7 -13.35 5.02 6.29
C ASP A 7 -13.66 3.53 6.09
N LEU A 8 -12.74 2.68 6.56
CA LEU A 8 -12.91 1.24 6.54
C LEU A 8 -13.89 0.82 7.64
N ALA A 9 -14.55 -0.32 7.47
CA ALA A 9 -15.47 -0.83 8.47
C ALA A 9 -14.76 -1.11 9.81
N ASP A 10 -15.45 -0.88 10.92
CA ASP A 10 -14.87 -0.95 12.28
C ASP A 10 -14.29 -2.32 12.67
N TYR A 11 -14.74 -3.41 12.02
CA TYR A 11 -14.22 -4.77 12.19
C TYR A 11 -12.95 -5.05 11.36
N VAL A 12 -12.39 -4.02 10.70
CA VAL A 12 -11.12 -4.07 9.98
C VAL A 12 -10.09 -3.24 10.75
N TYR A 13 -9.11 -3.92 11.33
CA TYR A 13 -7.99 -3.29 11.98
C TYR A 13 -6.87 -3.01 10.98
N PHE A 14 -6.80 -1.78 10.48
CA PHE A 14 -5.73 -1.33 9.58
C PHE A 14 -4.56 -0.71 10.36
N HIS A 15 -3.32 -1.15 10.09
CA HIS A 15 -2.12 -0.67 10.76
C HIS A 15 -1.12 -0.05 9.76
N HIS A 16 -0.99 1.28 9.73
CA HIS A 16 -0.11 1.97 8.79
C HIS A 16 1.37 1.55 8.89
N GLY A 17 1.88 1.39 10.11
CA GLY A 17 3.31 1.14 10.35
C GLY A 17 3.85 -0.14 9.71
N VAL A 18 3.02 -1.19 9.56
CA VAL A 18 3.48 -2.44 8.92
C VAL A 18 3.63 -2.26 7.42
N HIS A 19 2.75 -1.47 6.78
CA HIS A 19 2.79 -1.22 5.34
C HIS A 19 3.96 -0.29 4.97
N ILE A 20 4.16 0.78 5.74
CA ILE A 20 5.30 1.70 5.58
C ILE A 20 6.62 0.93 5.74
N ASN A 21 6.75 0.09 6.78
CA ASN A 21 7.95 -0.71 7.01
C ASN A 21 8.16 -1.81 5.95
N ALA A 22 7.08 -2.28 5.34
CA ALA A 22 7.10 -3.19 4.19
C ALA A 22 7.47 -2.49 2.87
N GLY A 23 7.71 -1.18 2.87
CA GLY A 23 8.07 -0.48 1.64
C GLY A 23 6.86 -0.19 0.74
N ILE A 24 5.64 -0.10 1.29
CA ILE A 24 4.44 0.29 0.54
C ILE A 24 4.28 1.80 0.58
N GLY A 25 4.07 2.39 -0.59
CA GLY A 25 3.95 3.82 -0.74
C GLY A 25 2.61 4.43 -0.36
N CYS A 26 2.62 5.69 0.08
CA CYS A 26 1.40 6.46 0.31
C CYS A 26 0.55 6.55 -0.97
N THR A 27 1.20 6.77 -2.11
CA THR A 27 0.52 6.96 -3.40
C THR A 27 -0.08 5.69 -3.97
N SER A 28 0.38 4.52 -3.53
CA SER A 28 -0.19 3.22 -3.90
C SER A 28 -1.60 3.02 -3.32
N CYS A 29 -1.93 3.65 -2.19
CA CYS A 29 -3.23 3.50 -1.53
C CYS A 29 -4.09 4.76 -1.60
N HIS A 30 -3.47 5.95 -1.56
CA HIS A 30 -4.16 7.23 -1.52
C HIS A 30 -4.14 7.98 -2.86
N GLY A 31 -3.57 7.39 -3.91
CA GLY A 31 -3.32 8.06 -5.19
C GLY A 31 -2.32 9.20 -5.04
N LYS A 32 -2.22 10.04 -6.08
CA LYS A 32 -1.34 11.21 -6.11
C LYS A 32 -1.83 12.34 -5.21
N ILE A 33 -1.75 12.13 -3.90
CA ILE A 33 -2.30 13.04 -2.89
C ILE A 33 -1.71 14.46 -2.96
N ASP A 34 -0.48 14.60 -3.46
CA ASP A 34 0.21 15.85 -3.74
C ASP A 34 -0.46 16.66 -4.88
N GLU A 35 -1.12 15.98 -5.81
CA GLU A 35 -1.88 16.57 -6.92
C GLU A 35 -3.38 16.71 -6.58
N MET A 36 -3.84 16.33 -5.37
CA MET A 36 -5.24 16.41 -4.95
C MET A 36 -5.54 17.70 -4.19
N PRO A 37 -6.23 18.70 -4.78
CA PRO A 37 -6.60 19.93 -4.07
C PRO A 37 -7.62 19.67 -2.95
N LEU A 38 -8.37 18.57 -3.07
CA LEU A 38 -9.25 18.02 -2.06
C LEU A 38 -9.09 16.51 -2.04
N ALA A 39 -8.86 15.93 -0.87
CA ALA A 39 -8.68 14.49 -0.73
C ALA A 39 -9.96 13.74 -1.18
N TYR A 40 -9.78 12.76 -2.06
CA TYR A 40 -10.80 11.82 -2.49
C TYR A 40 -10.28 10.38 -2.37
N ARG A 41 -11.17 9.39 -2.52
CA ARG A 41 -10.76 7.97 -2.59
C ARG A 41 -10.29 7.66 -4.01
N ALA A 42 -8.97 7.62 -4.22
CA ALA A 42 -8.41 7.15 -5.49
C ALA A 42 -8.61 5.64 -5.67
N GLU A 43 -8.41 4.89 -4.58
CA GLU A 43 -8.59 3.44 -4.54
C GLU A 43 -9.86 3.05 -3.79
N THR A 44 -10.42 1.88 -4.13
CA THR A 44 -11.65 1.39 -3.50
C THR A 44 -11.44 1.02 -2.03
N LEU A 45 -10.24 0.52 -1.71
CA LEU A 45 -9.89 -0.12 -0.44
C LEU A 45 -10.91 -1.18 0.00
N HIS A 46 -11.54 -1.85 -0.96
CA HIS A 46 -12.36 -3.02 -0.70
C HIS A 46 -11.48 -4.23 -0.39
N MET A 47 -12.05 -5.23 0.27
CA MET A 47 -11.31 -6.43 0.66
C MET A 47 -10.55 -7.07 -0.51
N GLU A 48 -11.16 -7.15 -1.69
CA GLU A 48 -10.50 -7.74 -2.86
C GLU A 48 -9.28 -6.93 -3.31
N TRP A 49 -9.37 -5.60 -3.31
CA TRP A 49 -8.23 -4.72 -3.61
C TRP A 49 -7.08 -4.95 -2.62
N CYS A 50 -7.39 -5.07 -1.32
CA CYS A 50 -6.39 -5.40 -0.31
C CYS A 50 -5.78 -6.79 -0.55
N LEU A 51 -6.60 -7.78 -0.89
CA LEU A 51 -6.16 -9.15 -1.12
C LEU A 51 -5.32 -9.28 -2.38
N ASP A 52 -5.62 -8.55 -3.44
CA ASP A 52 -4.83 -8.56 -4.67
C ASP A 52 -3.41 -8.07 -4.41
N CYS A 53 -3.26 -6.98 -3.63
CA CYS A 53 -1.97 -6.52 -3.16
C CYS A 53 -1.30 -7.53 -2.21
N HIS A 54 -2.05 -8.14 -1.29
CA HIS A 54 -1.49 -9.13 -0.36
C HIS A 54 -1.10 -10.45 -1.01
N ARG A 55 -1.71 -10.82 -2.15
CA ARG A 55 -1.37 -11.99 -2.96
C ARG A 55 -0.12 -11.72 -3.80
N ASN A 56 0.02 -10.50 -4.31
CA ASN A 56 1.08 -10.10 -5.25
C ASN A 56 1.82 -8.82 -4.78
N PRO A 57 2.47 -8.83 -3.60
CA PRO A 57 3.09 -7.63 -3.03
C PRO A 57 4.24 -7.08 -3.87
N GLU A 58 4.86 -7.90 -4.72
CA GLU A 58 5.94 -7.51 -5.64
C GLU A 58 5.52 -6.43 -6.65
N GLN A 59 4.22 -6.28 -6.89
CA GLN A 59 3.71 -5.26 -7.81
C GLN A 59 3.64 -3.87 -7.17
N HIS A 60 3.74 -3.77 -5.85
CA HIS A 60 3.50 -2.55 -5.08
C HIS A 60 4.67 -2.15 -4.18
N VAL A 61 5.58 -3.08 -3.90
CA VAL A 61 6.74 -2.83 -3.04
C VAL A 61 7.74 -1.88 -3.70
N ARG A 62 8.31 -0.97 -2.89
CA ARG A 62 9.39 -0.08 -3.27
C ARG A 62 10.53 -0.07 -2.24
N PRO A 63 11.70 0.50 -2.58
CA PRO A 63 12.73 0.80 -1.60
C PRO A 63 12.19 1.62 -0.42
N ARG A 64 12.67 1.36 0.79
CA ARG A 64 12.16 2.01 2.03
C ARG A 64 12.40 3.52 2.07
N ASP A 65 13.50 3.97 1.49
CA ASP A 65 13.84 5.39 1.33
C ASP A 65 12.92 6.11 0.34
N ALA A 66 12.30 5.39 -0.61
CA ALA A 66 11.32 5.92 -1.53
C ALA A 66 9.87 5.92 -0.98
N VAL A 67 9.62 5.42 0.24
CA VAL A 67 8.25 5.27 0.80
C VAL A 67 7.49 6.59 0.95
N PHE A 68 8.18 7.72 1.04
CA PHE A 68 7.55 9.04 1.14
C PHE A 68 7.69 9.88 -0.13
N ASP A 69 8.31 9.33 -1.18
CA ASP A 69 8.39 9.99 -2.48
C ASP A 69 7.05 9.82 -3.23
N PRO A 70 6.28 10.90 -3.47
CA PRO A 70 5.02 10.83 -4.21
C PRO A 70 5.23 10.61 -5.71
N HIS A 71 6.41 10.90 -6.24
CA HIS A 71 6.75 10.81 -7.65
C HIS A 71 7.54 9.55 -8.00
N TRP A 72 7.67 8.61 -7.06
CA TRP A 72 8.36 7.35 -7.31
C TRP A 72 7.67 6.57 -8.44
N VAL A 73 8.47 6.14 -9.41
CA VAL A 73 8.05 5.26 -10.51
C VAL A 73 9.08 4.15 -10.62
N ASN A 74 8.67 2.89 -10.44
CA ASN A 74 9.46 1.78 -10.98
C ASN A 74 9.13 1.72 -12.46
N THR A 75 10.09 2.09 -13.31
CA THR A 75 9.91 2.10 -14.76
C THR A 75 9.45 0.71 -15.24
N GLU A 76 8.84 0.63 -16.42
CA GLU A 76 8.43 -0.69 -16.98
C GLU A 76 9.62 -1.66 -17.14
N ALA A 77 10.84 -1.13 -17.21
CA ALA A 77 12.08 -1.90 -17.22
C ALA A 77 12.47 -2.50 -15.85
N LYS A 78 11.73 -2.19 -14.78
CA LYS A 78 11.97 -2.60 -13.38
C LYS A 78 13.46 -2.56 -13.03
N GLU A 79 14.03 -1.35 -12.93
CA GLU A 79 15.44 -1.16 -12.55
C GLU A 79 15.79 -1.88 -11.24
N ILE A 80 14.78 -2.06 -10.38
CA ILE A 80 14.86 -2.87 -9.18
C ILE A 80 13.95 -4.09 -9.35
N ASP A 81 14.56 -5.27 -9.29
CA ASP A 81 13.85 -6.55 -9.28
C ASP A 81 12.92 -6.64 -8.05
N PRO A 82 11.60 -6.75 -8.26
CA PRO A 82 10.65 -6.87 -7.16
C PRO A 82 10.88 -8.06 -6.25
N GLU A 83 11.40 -9.19 -6.74
CA GLU A 83 11.68 -10.35 -5.91
C GLU A 83 12.81 -10.06 -4.90
N LEU A 84 13.79 -9.27 -5.31
CA LEU A 84 14.85 -8.80 -4.42
C LEU A 84 14.30 -7.89 -3.32
N LEU A 85 13.32 -7.03 -3.65
CA LEU A 85 12.65 -6.19 -2.66
C LEU A 85 11.84 -7.01 -1.65
N LEU A 86 11.09 -8.01 -2.12
CA LEU A 86 10.37 -8.91 -1.20
C LEU A 86 11.33 -9.62 -0.24
N LYS A 87 12.45 -10.12 -0.76
CA LYS A 87 13.46 -10.80 0.06
C LYS A 87 14.17 -9.84 1.02
N ALA A 88 14.54 -8.64 0.57
CA ALA A 88 15.21 -7.64 1.40
C ALA A 88 14.31 -7.12 2.54
N HIS A 89 12.99 -7.09 2.30
CA HIS A 89 12.02 -6.62 3.26
C HIS A 89 11.38 -7.74 4.09
N ASP A 90 11.76 -9.00 3.87
CA ASP A 90 11.19 -10.21 4.48
C ASP A 90 9.66 -10.29 4.34
N LEU A 91 9.20 -10.11 3.09
CA LEU A 91 7.78 -10.06 2.76
C LEU A 91 7.29 -11.38 2.17
N GLN A 92 6.08 -11.74 2.60
CA GLN A 92 5.36 -12.92 2.13
C GLN A 92 3.88 -12.55 1.98
N SER A 93 3.16 -13.33 1.17
CA SER A 93 1.72 -13.16 1.03
C SER A 93 1.00 -13.37 2.37
N ARG A 94 0.03 -12.51 2.67
CA ARG A 94 -0.74 -12.52 3.92
C ARG A 94 -2.24 -12.43 3.65
N THR A 95 -2.91 -13.58 3.56
CA THR A 95 -4.32 -13.64 3.15
C THR A 95 -5.26 -14.24 4.21
N GLN A 96 -4.75 -14.48 5.43
CA GLN A 96 -5.57 -15.00 6.52
C GLN A 96 -6.44 -13.90 7.14
N CYS A 97 -7.69 -14.25 7.49
CA CYS A 97 -8.66 -13.31 8.04
C CYS A 97 -8.15 -12.60 9.31
N SER A 98 -7.39 -13.30 10.16
CA SER A 98 -6.86 -12.79 11.43
C SER A 98 -5.86 -11.64 11.29
N TYR A 99 -5.33 -11.40 10.08
CA TYR A 99 -4.44 -10.28 9.85
C TYR A 99 -5.17 -8.93 9.87
N CYS A 100 -6.45 -8.91 9.47
CA CYS A 100 -7.24 -7.69 9.34
C CYS A 100 -8.49 -7.69 10.25
N HIS A 101 -9.09 -8.85 10.49
CA HIS A 101 -10.32 -8.98 11.26
C HIS A 101 -10.02 -9.43 12.69
N ARG A 102 -10.45 -8.61 13.66
CA ARG A 102 -10.23 -8.82 15.10
C ARG A 102 -11.48 -8.47 15.89
#